data_AF-A0A4Y8WM77-F1
#
_entry.id   AF-A0A4Y8WM77-F1
#
_cell.length_a   1.000
_cell.length_b   1.000
_cell.length_c   1.000
_cell.angle_alpha   90.00
_cell.angle_beta   90.00
_cell.angle_gamma   90.00
#
_symmetry.space_group_name_H-M   'P 1'
#
loop_
_entity.id
_entity.type
_entity.pdbx_description
1 polymer ?
#
loop_
_entity_poly.entity_id
_entity_poly.type
_entity_poly.pdbx_seq_one_letter_code
_entity_poly.pdbx_strand_id
1 'polypeptide(L)'
;MEEKTKKMAGKNKRIYMRVTEEEYQMIKDKSGNYPTTTALMVDAVRAFNENSMRNRIATMVEFSSYAKGLDVEMSRVGNNLNQITHELHLYKYGDVELVEVERLQDTLSEVLECNRSILKELRKFASKQRKANKAI
;
A
#
# COMPACT_ATOMS: atom_id res chain seq x y z
N MET A 1 -14.68 6.60 -52.47
CA MET A 1 -14.67 6.55 -50.99
C MET A 1 -13.66 7.59 -50.53
N GLU A 2 -14.12 8.74 -50.07
CA GLU A 2 -13.24 9.82 -49.58
C GLU A 2 -12.82 9.54 -48.13
N GLU A 3 -11.52 9.47 -47.94
CA GLU A 3 -10.88 9.32 -46.64
C GLU A 3 -11.00 10.65 -45.87
N LYS A 4 -11.85 10.68 -44.84
CA LYS A 4 -12.03 11.85 -43.97
C LYS A 4 -10.77 12.06 -43.13
N THR A 5 -9.91 12.97 -43.55
CA THR A 5 -8.82 13.50 -42.73
C THR A 5 -9.39 14.22 -41.50
N LYS A 6 -9.11 13.63 -40.33
CA LYS A 6 -9.51 14.12 -39.00
C LYS A 6 -8.83 15.48 -38.76
N LYS A 7 -9.56 16.60 -38.88
CA LYS A 7 -9.05 17.94 -38.56
C LYS A 7 -8.65 18.02 -37.09
N MET A 8 -7.35 18.01 -36.81
CA MET A 8 -6.81 18.37 -35.49
C MET A 8 -7.18 19.82 -35.19
N ALA A 9 -7.65 20.10 -33.97
CA ALA A 9 -7.88 21.46 -33.50
C ALA A 9 -6.61 22.31 -33.71
N GLY A 10 -6.72 23.37 -34.52
CA GLY A 10 -5.61 24.21 -34.92
C GLY A 10 -4.94 24.94 -33.75
N LYS A 11 -3.70 25.37 -33.95
CA LYS A 11 -2.97 26.24 -33.00
C LYS A 11 -3.63 27.63 -32.99
N ASN A 12 -4.43 27.93 -31.96
CA ASN A 12 -5.22 29.17 -31.88
C ASN A 12 -4.56 30.30 -31.06
N LYS A 13 -3.35 30.07 -30.51
CA LYS A 13 -2.63 31.06 -29.70
C LYS A 13 -1.29 31.38 -30.35
N ARG A 14 -0.96 32.67 -30.42
CA ARG A 14 0.33 33.17 -30.89
C ARG A 14 1.10 33.75 -29.72
N ILE A 15 2.35 33.35 -29.57
CA ILE A 15 3.26 33.81 -28.52
C ILE A 15 4.42 34.51 -29.23
N TYR A 16 4.72 35.72 -28.80
CA TYR A 16 5.87 36.47 -29.28
C TYR A 16 6.99 36.35 -28.25
N MET A 17 8.19 35.97 -28.71
CA MET A 17 9.38 35.86 -27.87
C MET A 17 10.45 36.79 -28.43
N ARG A 18 11.17 37.46 -27.55
CA ARG A 18 12.37 38.21 -27.92
C ARG A 18 13.56 37.28 -27.76
N VAL A 19 14.40 37.20 -28.77
CA VAL A 19 15.60 36.39 -28.80
C VAL A 19 16.75 37.27 -29.30
N THR A 20 17.96 36.97 -28.86
CA THR A 20 19.17 37.56 -29.46
C THR A 20 19.44 36.94 -30.83
N GLU A 21 20.30 37.58 -31.63
CA GLU A 21 20.63 37.06 -32.96
C GLU A 21 21.32 35.69 -32.89
N GLU A 22 22.17 35.49 -31.88
CA GLU A 22 22.85 34.23 -31.60
C GLU A 22 21.85 33.11 -31.24
N GLU A 23 20.87 33.41 -30.38
CA GLU A 23 19.81 32.48 -30.01
C GLU A 23 18.93 32.12 -31.21
N TYR A 24 18.60 33.10 -32.06
CA TYR A 24 17.82 32.87 -33.27
C TYR A 24 18.53 31.91 -34.21
N GLN A 25 19.82 32.11 -34.45
CA GLN A 25 20.61 31.22 -35.30
C GLN A 25 20.68 29.80 -34.71
N MET A 26 20.90 29.67 -33.40
CA MET A 26 20.92 28.37 -32.72
C MET A 26 19.57 27.63 -32.82
N ILE A 27 18.46 28.35 -32.67
CA ILE A 27 17.11 27.79 -32.83
C ILE A 27 16.90 27.32 -34.27
N LYS A 28 17.35 28.12 -35.24
CA LYS A 28 17.22 27.81 -36.66
C LYS A 28 18.00 26.54 -37.02
N ASP A 29 19.25 26.43 -36.56
CA ASP A 29 20.11 25.27 -36.79
C ASP A 29 19.51 24.00 -36.18
N LYS A 30 19.01 24.09 -34.94
CA LYS A 30 18.33 22.97 -34.26
C LYS A 30 16.99 22.60 -34.90
N SER A 31 16.32 23.54 -35.55
CA SER A 31 15.02 23.31 -36.19
C SER A 31 15.11 22.55 -37.52
N GLY A 32 16.31 22.37 -38.09
CA GLY A 32 16.49 21.63 -39.35
C GLY A 32 16.00 20.18 -39.32
N ASN A 33 15.95 19.57 -38.13
CA ASN A 33 15.42 18.21 -37.92
C ASN A 33 13.91 18.17 -37.60
N TYR A 34 13.24 19.32 -37.55
CA TYR A 34 11.83 19.43 -37.23
C TYR A 34 11.02 19.95 -38.42
N PRO A 35 9.74 19.56 -38.59
CA PRO A 35 8.90 20.08 -39.65
C PRO A 35 8.71 21.60 -39.62
N THR A 36 8.77 22.22 -38.44
CA THR A 36 8.72 23.68 -38.25
C THR A 36 9.45 24.07 -36.96
N THR A 37 9.94 25.31 -36.89
CA THR A 37 10.50 25.90 -35.65
C THR A 37 9.47 25.89 -34.50
N THR A 38 8.18 26.02 -34.81
CA THR A 38 7.12 25.88 -33.80
C THR A 38 6.99 24.46 -33.27
N ALA A 39 7.24 23.43 -34.08
CA ALA A 39 7.24 22.05 -33.61
C ALA A 39 8.38 21.81 -32.61
N LEU A 40 9.58 22.29 -32.92
CA LEU A 40 10.72 22.28 -32.00
C LEU A 40 10.37 22.96 -30.67
N MET A 41 9.81 24.17 -30.71
CA MET A 41 9.49 24.93 -29.50
C MET A 41 8.42 24.27 -28.63
N VAL A 42 7.38 23.71 -29.25
CA VAL A 42 6.34 22.99 -28.51
C VAL A 42 6.91 21.74 -27.85
N ASP A 43 7.79 21.01 -28.55
CA ASP A 43 8.41 19.81 -28.02
C ASP A 43 9.41 20.12 -26.89
N ALA A 44 10.23 21.16 -27.07
CA ALA A 44 11.14 21.65 -26.04
C ALA A 44 10.38 22.07 -24.76
N VAL A 45 9.24 22.77 -24.87
CA VAL A 45 8.42 23.14 -23.71
C VAL A 45 7.78 21.92 -23.04
N ARG A 46 7.39 20.90 -23.82
CA ARG A 46 6.89 19.63 -23.28
C ARG A 46 7.98 18.88 -22.51
N ALA A 47 9.19 18.83 -23.06
CA ALA A 47 10.34 18.18 -22.44
C ALA A 47 10.85 18.94 -21.22
N PHE A 48 10.83 20.28 -21.26
CA PHE A 48 11.27 21.17 -20.17
C PHE A 48 10.29 21.19 -18.99
N ASN A 49 9.10 20.61 -19.13
CA ASN A 49 8.16 20.47 -18.02
C ASN A 49 8.67 19.40 -17.03
N GLU A 50 9.74 19.74 -16.29
CA GLU A 50 10.43 18.94 -15.26
C GLU A 50 9.46 18.39 -14.20
N ASN A 51 8.35 19.10 -13.96
CA ASN A 51 7.28 18.66 -13.08
C ASN A 51 6.65 17.34 -13.54
N SER A 52 6.63 17.04 -14.84
CA SER A 52 6.14 15.76 -15.37
C SER A 52 7.08 14.60 -15.03
N MET A 53 8.41 14.80 -15.08
CA MET A 53 9.36 13.75 -14.71
C MET A 53 9.43 13.52 -13.20
N ARG A 54 9.44 14.59 -12.39
CA ARG A 54 9.37 14.47 -10.92
C ARG A 54 8.09 13.79 -10.47
N ASN A 55 6.95 14.11 -11.08
CA ASN A 55 5.68 13.43 -10.80
C ASN A 55 5.75 11.95 -11.18
N ARG A 56 6.40 11.59 -12.30
CA ARG A 56 6.52 10.19 -12.72
C ARG A 56 7.36 9.35 -11.76
N ILE A 57 8.46 9.91 -11.25
CA ILE A 57 9.30 9.27 -10.23
C ILE A 57 8.52 9.15 -8.92
N ALA A 58 7.83 10.21 -8.49
CA ALA A 58 6.99 10.17 -7.28
C ALA A 58 5.91 9.09 -7.39
N THR A 59 5.21 8.99 -8.52
CA THR A 59 4.22 7.94 -8.78
C THR A 59 4.85 6.55 -8.78
N MET A 60 6.05 6.37 -9.32
CA MET A 60 6.76 5.08 -9.26
C MET A 60 7.17 4.69 -7.84
N VAL A 61 7.59 5.66 -7.03
CA VAL A 61 7.91 5.43 -5.60
C VAL A 61 6.66 5.03 -4.83
N GLU A 62 5.55 5.71 -5.06
CA GLU A 62 4.27 5.39 -4.44
C GLU A 62 3.77 3.99 -4.85
N PHE A 63 3.84 3.67 -6.15
CA PHE A 63 3.50 2.34 -6.65
C PHE A 63 4.38 1.23 -6.04
N SER A 64 5.69 1.48 -5.91
CA SER A 64 6.62 0.54 -5.26
C SER A 64 6.25 0.30 -3.78
N SER A 65 5.82 1.34 -3.08
CA SER A 65 5.33 1.22 -1.70
C SER A 65 4.07 0.35 -1.61
N TYR A 66 3.10 0.60 -2.49
CA TYR A 66 1.87 -0.21 -2.56
C TYR A 66 2.17 -1.67 -2.92
N ALA A 67 3.04 -1.92 -3.89
CA ALA A 67 3.42 -3.28 -4.29
C ALA A 67 4.06 -4.06 -3.13
N LYS A 68 4.93 -3.42 -2.35
CA LYS A 68 5.50 -4.03 -1.14
C LYS A 68 4.44 -4.32 -0.08
N GLY A 69 3.50 -3.42 0.13
CA GLY A 69 2.38 -3.65 1.05
C GLY A 69 1.53 -4.85 0.63
N LEU A 70 1.26 -4.97 -0.66
CA LEU A 70 0.48 -6.08 -1.22
C LEU A 70 1.19 -7.43 -1.04
N ASP A 71 2.52 -7.47 -1.19
CA ASP A 71 3.32 -8.69 -0.98
C ASP A 71 3.29 -9.16 0.49
N VAL A 72 3.34 -8.21 1.42
CA VAL A 72 3.20 -8.49 2.87
C VAL A 72 1.80 -9.04 3.19
N GLU A 73 0.75 -8.43 2.65
CA GLU A 73 -0.63 -8.91 2.85
C GLU A 73 -0.87 -10.28 2.19
N MET A 74 -0.34 -10.50 0.98
CA MET A 74 -0.34 -11.81 0.32
C MET A 74 0.36 -12.88 1.16
N SER A 75 1.50 -12.56 1.76
CA SER A 75 2.22 -13.47 2.66
C SER A 75 1.40 -13.81 3.90
N ARG A 76 0.67 -12.83 4.48
CA ARG A 76 -0.24 -13.06 5.60
C ARG A 76 -1.40 -13.99 5.22
N VAL A 77 -2.03 -13.73 4.07
CA VAL A 77 -3.11 -14.57 3.54
C VAL A 77 -2.60 -16.00 3.28
N GLY A 78 -1.43 -16.14 2.65
CA GLY A 78 -0.80 -17.45 2.40
C GLY A 78 -0.51 -18.22 3.68
N ASN A 79 0.01 -17.57 4.71
CA ASN A 79 0.25 -18.20 6.01
C ASN A 79 -1.05 -18.69 6.68
N ASN A 80 -2.11 -17.87 6.65
CA ASN A 80 -3.40 -18.26 7.19
C ASN A 80 -4.00 -19.46 6.43
N LEU A 81 -3.92 -19.44 5.10
CA LEU A 81 -4.37 -20.57 4.27
C LEU A 81 -3.56 -21.84 4.57
N ASN A 82 -2.25 -21.72 4.78
CA ASN A 82 -1.41 -22.87 5.13
C ASN A 82 -1.80 -23.46 6.50
N GLN A 83 -2.10 -22.61 7.48
CA GLN A 83 -2.61 -23.06 8.78
C GLN A 83 -3.96 -23.77 8.66
N ILE A 84 -4.91 -23.19 7.94
CA ILE A 84 -6.22 -23.81 7.68
C ILE A 84 -6.04 -25.16 6.97
N THR A 85 -5.17 -25.21 5.97
CA THR A 85 -4.90 -26.44 5.22
C THR A 85 -4.27 -27.50 6.11
N HIS A 86 -3.34 -27.11 7.00
CA HIS A 86 -2.72 -28.02 7.96
C HIS A 86 -3.76 -28.60 8.92
N GLU A 87 -4.63 -27.77 9.50
CA GLU A 87 -5.73 -28.21 10.36
C GLU A 87 -6.70 -29.15 9.62
N LEU A 88 -7.11 -28.78 8.40
CA LEU A 88 -7.95 -29.66 7.56
C LEU A 88 -7.28 -30.99 7.23
N HIS A 89 -5.96 -31.00 7.03
CA HIS A 89 -5.20 -32.22 6.77
C HIS A 89 -5.19 -33.12 8.01
N LEU A 90 -4.97 -32.54 9.19
CA LEU A 90 -5.05 -33.25 10.47
C LEU A 90 -6.45 -33.83 10.70
N TYR A 91 -7.51 -33.09 10.38
CA TYR A 91 -8.88 -33.59 10.52
C TYR A 91 -9.23 -34.70 9.52
N LYS A 92 -8.79 -34.58 8.26
CA LYS A 92 -9.20 -35.50 7.20
C LYS A 92 -8.37 -36.79 7.18
N TYR A 93 -7.11 -36.74 7.60
CA TYR A 93 -6.17 -37.86 7.45
C TYR A 93 -5.39 -38.20 8.73
N GLY A 94 -5.51 -37.38 9.78
CA GLY A 94 -4.77 -37.55 11.04
C GLY A 94 -5.50 -38.31 12.15
N ASP A 95 -6.73 -38.79 11.91
CA ASP A 95 -7.54 -39.54 12.90
C ASP A 95 -7.80 -38.75 14.22
N VAL A 96 -7.79 -37.42 14.13
CA VAL A 96 -8.12 -36.52 15.25
C VAL A 96 -9.57 -36.08 15.11
N GLU A 97 -10.46 -36.61 15.94
CA GLU A 97 -11.83 -36.10 16.07
C GLU A 97 -11.81 -34.69 16.70
N LEU A 98 -12.65 -33.79 16.17
CA LEU A 98 -12.88 -32.49 16.78
C LEU A 98 -13.36 -32.71 18.21
N VAL A 99 -12.71 -32.05 19.18
CA VAL A 99 -13.25 -31.97 20.54
C VAL A 99 -14.63 -31.32 20.42
N GLU A 100 -15.67 -32.03 20.87
CA GLU A 100 -17.04 -31.52 20.84
C GLU A 100 -17.09 -30.12 21.46
N VAL A 101 -17.79 -29.21 20.78
CA VAL A 101 -17.91 -27.81 21.24
C VAL A 101 -18.40 -27.74 22.69
N GLU A 102 -19.24 -28.70 23.09
CA GLU A 102 -19.74 -28.88 24.45
C GLU A 102 -18.61 -29.20 25.45
N ARG A 103 -17.71 -30.13 25.13
CA ARG A 103 -16.50 -30.41 25.92
C ARG A 103 -15.59 -29.19 26.05
N LEU A 104 -15.43 -28.43 24.97
CA LEU A 104 -14.63 -27.20 24.98
C LEU A 104 -15.26 -26.15 25.91
N GLN A 105 -16.59 -26.03 25.87
CA GLN A 105 -17.38 -25.13 26.70
C GLN A 105 -17.33 -25.51 28.19
N ASP A 106 -17.40 -26.81 28.50
CA ASP A 106 -17.25 -27.32 29.86
C ASP A 106 -15.86 -27.01 30.42
N THR A 107 -14.82 -27.31 29.64
CA THR A 107 -13.42 -27.04 30.03
C THR A 107 -13.19 -25.55 30.27
N LEU A 108 -13.72 -24.68 29.40
CA LEU A 108 -13.64 -23.23 29.57
C LEU A 108 -14.37 -22.74 30.84
N SER A 109 -15.50 -23.37 31.17
CA SER A 109 -16.27 -23.04 32.37
C SER A 109 -15.52 -23.42 33.64
N GLU A 110 -14.90 -24.60 33.67
CA GLU A 110 -14.04 -25.04 34.78
C GLU A 110 -12.83 -24.12 34.98
N VAL A 111 -12.16 -23.74 33.88
CA VAL A 111 -11.04 -22.79 33.92
C VAL A 111 -11.47 -21.43 34.46
N LEU A 112 -12.65 -20.94 34.07
CA LEU A 112 -13.20 -19.68 34.60
C LEU A 112 -13.52 -19.76 36.10
N GLU A 113 -14.05 -20.87 36.58
CA GLU A 113 -14.28 -21.09 38.01
C GLU A 113 -12.97 -21.16 38.80
N CYS A 114 -11.97 -21.87 38.28
CA CYS A 114 -10.65 -21.93 38.87
C CYS A 114 -10.03 -20.53 38.98
N ASN A 115 -10.08 -19.75 37.90
CA ASN A 115 -9.59 -18.36 37.88
C ASN A 115 -10.32 -17.48 38.90
N ARG A 116 -11.64 -17.60 39.03
CA ARG A 116 -12.42 -16.88 40.06
C ARG A 116 -11.98 -17.26 41.47
N SER A 117 -11.70 -18.54 41.71
CA SER A 117 -11.25 -19.03 43.02
C SER A 117 -9.84 -18.52 43.35
N ILE A 118 -8.91 -18.56 42.40
CA ILE A 118 -7.57 -17.98 42.54
C ILE A 118 -7.65 -16.49 42.86
N LEU A 119 -8.47 -15.73 42.13
CA LEU A 119 -8.65 -14.29 42.38
C LEU A 119 -9.25 -14.00 43.76
N LYS A 120 -10.17 -14.83 44.26
CA LYS A 120 -10.71 -14.71 45.62
C LYS A 120 -9.62 -14.93 46.67
N GLU A 121 -8.80 -15.96 46.51
CA GLU A 121 -7.70 -16.23 47.45
C GLU A 121 -6.66 -15.12 47.42
N LEU A 122 -6.25 -14.64 46.24
CA LEU A 122 -5.33 -13.50 46.12
C LEU A 122 -5.85 -12.24 46.81
N ARG A 123 -7.16 -11.96 46.72
CA ARG A 123 -7.79 -10.84 47.47
C ARG A 123 -7.74 -11.05 48.99
N LYS A 124 -7.97 -12.28 49.46
CA LYS A 124 -7.83 -12.62 50.90
C LYS A 124 -6.39 -12.43 51.38
N PHE A 125 -5.40 -12.88 50.61
CA PHE A 125 -3.98 -12.65 50.92
C PHE A 125 -3.64 -11.16 50.97
N ALA A 126 -4.04 -10.38 49.97
CA ALA A 126 -3.78 -8.94 49.92
C ALA A 126 -4.42 -8.18 51.10
N SER A 127 -5.64 -8.56 51.48
CA SER A 127 -6.33 -7.98 52.65
C SER A 127 -5.69 -8.36 53.98
N LYS A 128 -5.17 -9.60 54.12
CA LYS A 128 -4.40 -10.04 55.30
C LYS A 128 -3.07 -9.28 55.41
N GLN A 129 -2.32 -9.11 54.31
CA GLN A 129 -1.09 -8.31 54.30
C GLN A 129 -1.34 -6.84 54.67
N ARG A 130 -2.40 -6.21 54.15
CA ARG A 130 -2.75 -4.84 54.52
C ARG A 130 -3.10 -4.67 55.99
N LYS A 131 -3.68 -5.68 56.64
CA LYS A 131 -3.97 -5.67 58.08
C LYS A 131 -2.69 -5.88 58.90
N ALA A 132 -1.79 -6.76 58.46
CA ALA A 132 -0.51 -6.99 59.12
C ALA A 132 0.40 -5.74 59.07
N ASN A 133 0.44 -5.02 57.94
CA ASN A 133 1.25 -3.81 57.79
C ASN A 133 0.69 -2.57 58.51
N LYS A 134 -0.55 -2.61 59.02
CA LYS A 134 -1.15 -1.53 59.84
C LYS A 134 -0.99 -1.76 61.35
N ALA A 135 -0.50 -2.93 61.76
CA ALA A 135 -0.32 -3.31 63.15
C ALA A 135 1.14 -3.16 63.65
N ILE A 136 2.00 -2.60 62.80
CA ILE A 136 3.38 -2.16 63.07
C ILE A 136 3.38 -0.64 63.00
#